data_AF-A0A3N6P4K8-F1
#
_entry.id   AF-A0A3N6P4K8-F1
#
_cell.length_a   1.000
_cell.length_b   1.000
_cell.length_c   1.000
_cell.angle_alpha   90.00
_cell.angle_beta   90.00
_cell.angle_gamma   90.00
#
_symmetry.space_group_name_H-M   'P 1'
#
loop_
_entity.id
_entity.type
_entity.pdbx_description
1 polymer ?
#
loop_
_entity_poly.entity_id
_entity_poly.type
_entity_poly.pdbx_seq_one_letter_code
_entity_poly.pdbx_strand_id
1 'polypeptide(L)'
;MVGLPEDENVGKLIRWIEASNRYLVAVCHGPAAMVATAVHNNNPHPYQGYKMVAFPDKYDKQSPSMGYLPGHLAGFSAKPWKSKESKSSMIR
;
A
#
# COMPACT_ATOMS: atom_id res chain seq x y z
N MET A 1 -6.71 5.39 -2.87
CA MET A 1 -6.94 4.14 -3.64
C MET A 1 -8.37 3.70 -3.33
N VAL A 2 -9.18 3.36 -4.34
CA VAL A 2 -10.57 2.89 -4.14
C VAL A 2 -10.66 1.46 -4.63
N GLY A 3 -11.30 0.56 -3.88
CA GLY A 3 -11.61 -0.82 -4.26
C GLY A 3 -10.53 -1.83 -3.89
N LEU A 4 -9.27 -1.58 -4.28
CA LEU A 4 -8.18 -2.55 -4.05
C LEU A 4 -7.90 -2.88 -2.59
N PRO A 5 -7.89 -1.91 -1.64
CA PRO A 5 -7.64 -2.22 -0.23
C PRO A 5 -8.75 -3.02 0.45
N GLU A 6 -9.96 -3.03 -0.14
CA GLU A 6 -11.15 -3.69 0.41
C GLU A 6 -11.44 -5.04 -0.29
N ASP A 7 -10.77 -5.34 -1.40
CA ASP A 7 -11.03 -6.54 -2.21
C ASP A 7 -10.30 -7.78 -1.66
N GLU A 8 -11.07 -8.77 -1.19
CA GLU A 8 -10.54 -10.04 -0.68
C GLU A 8 -9.68 -10.80 -1.71
N ASN A 9 -9.93 -10.65 -3.01
CA ASN A 9 -9.18 -11.33 -4.05
C ASN A 9 -7.78 -10.73 -4.19
N VAL A 10 -7.62 -9.43 -3.94
CA VAL A 10 -6.30 -8.78 -3.85
C VAL A 10 -5.53 -9.35 -2.67
N GLY A 11 -6.18 -9.54 -1.52
CA GLY A 11 -5.57 -10.20 -0.36
C GLY A 11 -5.10 -11.62 -0.66
N LYS A 12 -5.94 -12.43 -1.33
CA LYS A 12 -5.59 -13.80 -1.77
C LYS A 12 -4.40 -13.79 -2.76
N LEU A 13 -4.42 -12.89 -3.74
CA LEU A 13 -3.36 -12.75 -4.73
C LEU A 13 -2.01 -12.40 -4.08
N ILE A 14 -1.99 -11.44 -3.16
CA ILE A 14 -0.75 -11.01 -2.49
C ILE A 14 -0.14 -12.15 -1.67
N ARG A 15 -0.95 -12.94 -0.97
CA ARG A 15 -0.48 -14.12 -0.24
C ARG A 15 0.01 -15.21 -1.19
N TRP A 16 -0.66 -15.42 -2.33
CA TRP A 16 -0.21 -16.35 -3.36
C TRP A 16 1.13 -15.95 -3.98
N ILE A 17 1.38 -14.65 -4.19
CA ILE A 17 2.66 -14.14 -4.71
C ILE A 17 3.82 -14.54 -3.78
N GLU A 18 3.67 -14.31 -2.47
CA GLU A 18 4.65 -14.69 -1.46
C GLU A 18 4.86 -16.22 -1.43
N ALA A 19 3.78 -16.99 -1.34
CA ALA A 19 3.84 -18.45 -1.32
C ALA A 19 4.43 -19.06 -2.61
N SER A 20 4.33 -18.35 -3.74
CA SER A 20 4.85 -18.78 -5.03
C SER A 20 6.28 -18.28 -5.30
N ASN A 21 6.93 -17.63 -4.34
CA ASN A 21 8.27 -17.04 -4.50
C ASN A 21 8.35 -16.11 -5.72
N ARG A 22 7.33 -15.25 -5.88
CA ARG A 22 7.23 -14.26 -6.95
C ARG A 22 7.42 -12.85 -6.39
N TYR A 23 7.91 -11.95 -7.23
CA TYR A 23 8.09 -10.55 -6.87
C TYR A 23 6.76 -9.80 -6.79
N LEU A 24 6.58 -8.99 -5.75
CA LEU A 24 5.54 -7.98 -5.66
C LEU A 24 6.19 -6.59 -5.88
N VAL A 25 5.72 -5.89 -6.92
CA VAL A 25 6.16 -4.54 -7.24
C VAL A 25 4.98 -3.59 -7.12
N ALA A 26 5.14 -2.53 -6.32
CA ALA A 26 4.13 -1.51 -6.12
C ALA A 26 4.77 -0.12 -6.15
N VAL A 27 4.06 0.86 -6.71
CA VAL A 27 4.58 2.23 -6.94
C VAL A 27 3.54 3.25 -6.50
N CYS A 28 3.99 4.43 -6.07
CA CYS A 28 3.13 5.53 -5.65
C CYS A 28 2.21 5.11 -4.48
N HIS A 29 0.89 5.09 -4.69
CA HIS A 29 -0.09 4.61 -3.70
C HIS A 29 -0.39 3.10 -3.80
N GLY A 30 0.23 2.37 -4.74
CA GLY A 30 0.10 0.92 -4.89
C GLY A 30 0.26 0.12 -3.60
N PRO A 31 1.21 0.45 -2.70
CA PRO A 31 1.27 -0.06 -1.33
C PRO A 31 -0.04 -0.16 -0.55
N ALA A 32 -1.03 0.72 -0.81
CA ALA A 32 -2.34 0.68 -0.17
C ALA A 32 -3.07 -0.66 -0.36
N ALA A 33 -2.87 -1.31 -1.51
CA ALA A 33 -3.51 -2.59 -1.83
C ALA A 33 -3.08 -3.71 -0.88
N MET A 34 -1.95 -3.57 -0.18
CA MET A 34 -1.46 -4.58 0.77
C MET A 34 -2.35 -4.71 2.02
N VAL A 35 -3.15 -3.68 2.33
CA VAL A 35 -4.16 -3.74 3.40
C VAL A 35 -5.22 -4.82 3.15
N ALA A 36 -5.47 -5.17 1.88
CA ALA A 36 -6.42 -6.22 1.50
C ALA A 36 -6.09 -7.60 2.09
N THR A 37 -4.83 -7.84 2.49
CA THR A 37 -4.41 -9.10 3.13
C THR A 37 -5.07 -9.36 4.49
N ALA A 38 -5.65 -8.32 5.12
CA ALA A 38 -6.37 -8.40 6.39
C ALA A 38 -7.91 -8.48 6.22
N VAL A 39 -8.43 -8.34 4.99
CA VAL A 39 -9.87 -8.44 4.73
C VAL A 39 -10.33 -9.86 5.02
N HIS A 40 -11.26 -10.01 5.97
CA HIS A 40 -11.80 -11.28 6.45
C HIS A 40 -10.72 -12.32 6.84
N ASN A 41 -9.55 -11.86 7.30
CA ASN A 41 -8.40 -12.72 7.57
C ASN A 41 -7.58 -12.22 8.77
N ASN A 42 -7.33 -13.12 9.74
CA ASN A 42 -6.57 -12.82 10.96
C ASN A 42 -5.12 -13.32 10.93
N ASN A 43 -4.67 -13.92 9.82
CA ASN A 43 -3.28 -14.37 9.68
C ASN A 43 -2.33 -13.16 9.60
N PRO A 44 -1.11 -13.27 10.14
CA PRO A 44 -0.07 -12.26 9.97
C PRO A 44 0.08 -11.81 8.52
N HIS A 45 0.44 -10.54 8.35
CA HIS A 45 0.71 -9.99 7.02
C HIS A 45 1.89 -10.75 6.39
N PRO A 46 1.78 -11.23 5.13
CA PRO A 46 2.82 -12.09 4.51
C PRO A 46 4.19 -11.41 4.47
N TYR A 47 4.21 -10.08 4.32
CA TYR A 47 5.44 -9.28 4.30
C TYR A 47 5.76 -8.60 5.65
N GLN A 48 5.30 -9.14 6.79
CA GLN A 48 5.65 -8.58 8.10
C GLN A 48 7.18 -8.54 8.29
N GLY A 49 7.71 -7.38 8.71
CA GLY A 49 9.15 -7.17 8.91
C GLY A 49 9.91 -6.70 7.65
N TYR A 50 9.27 -6.68 6.50
CA TYR A 50 9.86 -6.12 5.29
C TYR A 50 9.93 -4.59 5.36
N LYS A 51 10.82 -4.01 4.53
CA LYS A 51 10.87 -2.56 4.32
C LYS A 51 10.17 -2.25 3.01
N MET A 52 9.30 -1.24 3.04
CA MET A 52 8.63 -0.74 1.85
C MET A 52 8.71 0.77 1.75
N VAL A 53 8.44 1.25 0.55
CA VAL A 53 8.33 2.66 0.22
C VAL A 53 6.92 2.88 -0.30
N ALA A 54 6.29 3.94 0.19
CA ALA A 54 5.02 4.42 -0.34
C ALA A 54 5.11 5.91 -0.69
N PHE A 55 4.14 6.38 -1.46
CA PHE A 55 3.99 7.81 -1.72
C PHE A 55 3.94 8.59 -0.40
N PRO A 56 4.68 9.70 -0.25
CA PRO A 56 4.76 10.38 1.03
C PRO A 56 3.49 11.15 1.36
N ASP A 57 2.96 10.96 2.57
CA ASP A 57 1.80 11.67 3.10
C ASP A 57 1.90 13.20 2.99
N LYS A 58 3.12 13.75 3.06
CA LYS A 58 3.38 15.19 2.94
C LYS A 58 2.89 15.74 1.61
N TYR A 59 3.17 15.05 0.50
CA TYR A 59 2.79 15.51 -0.82
C TYR A 59 1.29 15.39 -1.04
N ASP A 60 0.65 14.32 -0.55
CA ASP A 60 -0.82 14.19 -0.58
C ASP A 60 -1.51 15.34 0.17
N LYS A 61 -0.97 15.77 1.31
CA LYS A 61 -1.50 16.89 2.10
C LYS A 61 -1.27 18.27 1.48
N GLN A 62 -0.14 18.46 0.78
CA GLN A 62 0.21 19.75 0.18
C GLN A 62 -0.42 19.96 -1.20
N SER A 63 -0.68 18.88 -1.93
CA SER A 63 -1.17 18.95 -3.29
C SER A 63 -2.51 19.69 -3.50
N PRO A 64 -3.47 19.75 -2.54
CA PRO A 64 -4.69 20.54 -2.71
C PRO A 64 -4.44 22.04 -2.81
N SER A 65 -3.48 22.59 -2.04
CA SER A 65 -3.18 24.03 -2.09
C SER A 65 -2.51 24.46 -3.39
N MET A 66 -1.94 23.51 -4.14
CA MET A 66 -1.35 23.74 -5.47
C MET A 66 -2.33 23.48 -6.61
N GLY A 67 -3.58 23.09 -6.31
CA GLY A 67 -4.61 22.79 -7.31
C GLY A 67 -4.45 21.43 -7.99
N TYR A 68 -3.59 20.54 -7.49
CA TYR A 68 -3.42 19.19 -8.05
C TYR A 68 -4.54 18.25 -7.60
N LEU A 69 -4.86 18.25 -6.30
CA LEU A 69 -6.04 17.55 -5.78
C LEU A 69 -7.18 18.55 -5.53
N PRO A 70 -8.45 18.16 -5.79
CA PRO A 70 -9.60 19.02 -5.51
C PRO A 70 -9.95 19.10 -4.01
N GLY A 71 -9.22 18.41 -3.15
CA GLY A 71 -9.43 18.35 -1.70
C GLY A 71 -8.50 17.34 -1.02
N HIS A 72 -8.56 17.26 0.31
CA HIS A 72 -7.77 16.30 1.08
C HIS A 72 -8.29 14.87 0.92
N LEU A 73 -7.39 13.89 0.86
CA LEU A 73 -7.75 12.48 0.82
C LEU A 73 -8.30 12.01 2.18
N ALA A 74 -9.47 11.35 2.16
CA ALA A 74 -10.13 10.80 3.35
C ALA A 74 -9.41 9.56 3.94
N GLY A 75 -8.57 8.89 3.15
CA GLY A 75 -7.81 7.70 3.54
C GLY A 75 -6.34 7.82 3.14
N PHE A 76 -5.44 7.69 4.12
CA PHE A 76 -3.99 7.62 3.88
C PHE A 76 -3.60 6.19 3.52
N SER A 77 -3.05 6.04 2.33
CA SER A 77 -2.63 4.78 1.70
C SER A 77 -1.56 4.00 2.47
N ALA A 78 -0.84 4.65 3.41
CA ALA A 78 0.35 4.09 4.06
C ALA A 78 0.27 3.97 5.60
N LYS A 79 -0.86 4.28 6.26
CA LYS A 79 -0.92 4.32 7.74
C LYS A 79 -0.41 3.07 8.50
N PRO A 80 -0.58 1.82 8.02
CA PRO A 80 -0.03 0.66 8.73
C PRO A 80 1.49 0.46 8.51
N TRP A 81 2.09 1.11 7.52
CA TRP A 81 3.50 0.96 7.18
C TRP A 81 4.20 2.31 7.36
N LYS A 82 5.04 2.44 8.40
CA LYS A 82 5.85 3.65 8.59
C LYS A 82 6.76 3.84 7.37
N SER A 83 6.32 4.66 6.43
CA SER A 83 7.04 4.95 5.20
C SER A 83 8.35 5.64 5.57
N LYS A 84 9.48 5.00 5.28
CA LYS A 84 10.75 5.74 5.14
C LYS A 84 10.76 6.34 3.74
N GLU A 85 10.92 7.64 3.65
CA GLU A 85 11.03 8.37 2.38
C GLU A 85 12.27 7.87 1.61
N SER A 86 12.09 7.14 0.50
CA SER A 86 13.17 6.82 -0.45
C SER A 86 12.60 6.11 -1.68
N LYS A 87 12.96 6.48 -2.90
CA LYS A 87 12.35 6.01 -4.16
C LYS A 87 12.39 4.48 -4.35
N SER A 88 11.22 3.91 -4.70
CA SER A 88 10.93 2.53 -5.17
C SER A 88 11.29 1.38 -4.22
N SER A 89 10.31 0.52 -3.89
CA SER A 89 10.56 -0.74 -3.16
C SER A 89 10.07 -1.94 -3.95
N MET A 90 10.99 -2.82 -4.28
CA MET A 90 10.72 -4.19 -4.72
C MET A 90 10.75 -5.09 -3.48
N ILE A 91 9.70 -5.88 -3.29
CA ILE A 91 9.59 -6.82 -2.17
C ILE A 91 9.75 -8.24 -2.75
N ARG A 92 10.64 -9.02 -2.15
CA ARG A 92 10.93 -10.41 -2.55
C ARG A 92 10.02 -11.37 -1.83
#